data_AF-A0A6J1NLA4-F1
#
_entry.id   AF-A0A6J1NLA4-F1
#
_cell.length_a   1.000
_cell.length_b   1.000
_cell.length_c   1.000
_cell.angle_alpha   90.00
_cell.angle_beta   90.00
_cell.angle_gamma   90.00
#
_symmetry.space_group_name_H-M   'P 1'
#
loop_
_entity.id
_entity.type
_entity.pdbx_description
1 polymer ?
#
loop_
_entity_poly.entity_id
_entity_poly.type
_entity_poly.pdbx_seq_one_letter_code
_entity_poly.pdbx_strand_id
1 'polypeptide(L)'
;MSYDLKNKVVLITGGSIGIGAQVIEFLLKENVKVCNYYGSINNAAIDMSSIAALFIDPLMPIYCGTKSYVLQFSTSLGQPEYYDRTGVRVITMCFGATDTTLLQKTKLGNFDKVIEKDLVDNIKKHRFQKVESAAIGVVEALKRGASGSTWLSIADKPVRDVTDVIMKGYGVFSTLVFE
;
A
#
# COMPACT_ATOMS: atom_id res chain seq x y z
N MET A 1 15.78 4.83 13.95
CA MET A 1 16.84 4.54 12.96
C MET A 1 16.31 4.85 11.57
N SER A 2 17.17 5.29 10.64
CA SER A 2 16.84 5.46 9.22
C SER A 2 17.58 4.40 8.42
N TYR A 3 16.91 3.70 7.52
CA TYR A 3 17.48 2.73 6.59
C TYR A 3 18.16 3.46 5.42
N ASP A 4 19.38 3.06 5.06
CA ASP A 4 20.04 3.49 3.84
C ASP A 4 19.51 2.70 2.62
N LEU A 5 19.11 3.43 1.57
CA LEU A 5 18.55 2.87 0.35
C LEU A 5 19.61 2.68 -0.75
N LYS A 6 20.80 3.25 -0.61
CA LYS A 6 21.84 3.20 -1.64
C LYS A 6 22.26 1.76 -1.96
N ASN A 7 22.33 1.41 -3.24
CA ASN A 7 22.69 0.07 -3.74
C ASN A 7 21.74 -1.07 -3.28
N LYS A 8 20.54 -0.74 -2.80
CA LYS A 8 19.53 -1.72 -2.43
C LYS A 8 18.64 -2.08 -3.62
N VAL A 9 18.19 -3.33 -3.65
CA VAL A 9 17.10 -3.81 -4.52
C VAL A 9 15.79 -3.72 -3.75
N VAL A 10 14.82 -2.99 -4.31
CA VAL A 10 13.46 -2.84 -3.78
C VAL A 10 12.44 -3.35 -4.81
N LEU A 11 11.47 -4.16 -4.36
CA LEU A 11 10.29 -4.49 -5.16
C LEU A 11 9.16 -3.52 -4.87
N ILE A 12 8.49 -3.03 -5.91
CA ILE A 12 7.26 -2.25 -5.80
C ILE A 12 6.17 -2.97 -6.58
N THR A 13 5.16 -3.50 -5.89
CA THR A 13 4.01 -4.09 -6.57
C THR A 13 3.16 -3.00 -7.22
N GLY A 14 2.53 -3.28 -8.37
CA GLY A 14 1.80 -2.25 -9.12
C GLY A 14 2.68 -1.13 -9.71
N GLY A 15 3.99 -1.37 -9.87
CA GLY A 15 4.99 -0.41 -10.36
C GLY A 15 4.85 0.04 -11.81
N SER A 16 3.99 -0.56 -12.62
CA SER A 16 3.94 -0.32 -14.07
C SER A 16 3.31 1.02 -14.47
N ILE A 17 2.46 1.62 -13.63
CA ILE A 17 1.74 2.86 -13.91
C ILE A 17 1.47 3.68 -12.63
N GLY A 18 1.04 4.94 -12.78
CA GLY A 18 0.53 5.77 -11.69
C GLY A 18 1.54 5.99 -10.57
N ILE A 19 1.11 5.81 -9.31
CA ILE A 19 1.98 5.99 -8.13
C ILE A 19 3.19 5.08 -8.22
N GLY A 20 3.00 3.81 -8.57
CA GLY A 20 4.08 2.83 -8.64
C GLY A 20 5.18 3.29 -9.60
N ALA A 21 4.83 3.71 -10.81
CA ALA A 21 5.80 4.21 -11.79
C ALA A 21 6.57 5.45 -11.28
N GLN A 22 5.87 6.41 -10.65
CA GLN A 22 6.54 7.61 -10.15
C GLN A 22 7.48 7.32 -8.96
N VAL A 23 7.13 6.35 -8.11
CA VAL A 23 8.03 5.88 -7.05
C VAL A 23 9.29 5.26 -7.68
N ILE A 24 9.15 4.45 -8.73
CA ILE A 24 10.30 3.86 -9.43
C ILE A 24 11.22 4.95 -9.96
N GLU A 25 10.68 5.98 -10.63
CA GLU A 25 11.48 7.12 -11.12
C GLU A 25 12.24 7.83 -9.99
N PHE A 26 11.59 8.04 -8.84
CA PHE A 26 12.23 8.64 -7.68
C PHE A 26 13.37 7.78 -7.14
N LEU A 27 13.14 6.47 -6.99
CA LEU A 27 14.13 5.54 -6.46
C LEU A 27 15.35 5.39 -7.39
N LEU A 28 15.13 5.39 -8.71
CA LEU A 28 16.22 5.34 -9.69
C LEU A 28 17.13 6.59 -9.61
N LYS A 29 16.57 7.78 -9.35
CA LYS A 29 17.36 9.01 -9.11
C LYS A 29 18.25 8.91 -7.86
N GLU A 30 17.82 8.13 -6.87
CA GLU A 30 18.57 7.86 -5.63
C GLU A 30 19.55 6.67 -5.76
N ASN A 31 19.81 6.16 -6.97
CA ASN A 31 20.65 4.97 -7.23
C ASN A 31 20.16 3.69 -6.53
N VAL A 32 18.85 3.54 -6.36
CA VAL A 32 18.21 2.32 -5.87
C VAL A 32 17.83 1.45 -7.06
N LYS A 33 18.15 0.15 -7.00
CA LYS A 33 17.72 -0.80 -8.03
C LYS A 33 16.28 -1.21 -7.75
N VAL A 34 15.41 -1.14 -8.76
CA VAL A 34 14.03 -1.61 -8.64
C VAL A 34 13.87 -2.94 -9.35
N CYS A 35 13.15 -3.86 -8.72
CA CYS A 35 12.76 -5.14 -9.32
C CYS A 35 11.24 -5.30 -9.33
N ASN A 36 10.72 -6.10 -10.26
CA ASN A 36 9.29 -6.45 -10.37
C ASN A 36 9.02 -7.93 -10.00
N TYR A 37 10.00 -8.63 -9.42
CA TYR A 37 9.93 -10.05 -9.10
C TYR A 37 10.46 -10.35 -7.69
N TYR A 38 9.65 -11.04 -6.87
CA TYR A 38 10.01 -11.39 -5.49
C TYR A 38 11.25 -12.29 -5.38
N GLY A 39 11.57 -13.11 -6.39
CA GLY A 39 12.72 -14.02 -6.31
C GLY A 39 14.10 -13.34 -6.45
N SER A 40 14.14 -12.04 -6.75
CA SER A 40 15.38 -11.29 -6.96
C SER A 40 15.58 -10.15 -5.96
N ILE A 41 14.76 -10.08 -4.90
CA ILE A 41 14.91 -9.09 -3.84
C ILE A 41 15.80 -9.62 -2.71
N ASN A 42 16.62 -8.73 -2.16
CA ASN A 42 17.47 -9.02 -1.02
C ASN A 42 17.40 -7.96 0.09
N ASN A 43 16.49 -6.97 0.00
CA ASN A 43 16.38 -5.93 1.03
C ASN A 43 14.95 -5.56 1.42
N ALA A 44 14.11 -5.13 0.46
CA ALA A 44 12.77 -4.65 0.78
C ALA A 44 11.75 -4.86 -0.33
N ALA A 45 10.49 -5.04 0.05
CA ALA A 45 9.32 -5.00 -0.81
C ALA A 45 8.33 -3.96 -0.27
N ILE A 46 7.74 -3.19 -1.18
CA ILE A 46 6.67 -2.24 -0.92
C ILE A 46 5.41 -2.75 -1.60
N ASP A 47 4.40 -3.02 -0.79
CA ASP A 47 3.10 -3.48 -1.25
C ASP A 47 2.06 -2.38 -1.25
N MET A 48 1.45 -2.17 -2.42
CA MET A 48 0.55 -1.04 -2.69
C MET A 48 -0.90 -1.40 -2.34
N SER A 49 -1.27 -1.16 -1.08
CA SER A 49 -2.65 -1.25 -0.60
C SER A 49 -3.41 0.08 -0.79
N SER A 50 -4.51 0.29 -0.06
CA SER A 50 -5.38 1.46 -0.13
C SER A 50 -6.04 1.72 1.21
N ILE A 51 -6.54 2.94 1.43
CA ILE A 51 -7.48 3.23 2.51
C ILE A 51 -8.74 2.34 2.44
N ALA A 52 -9.09 1.83 1.25
CA ALA A 52 -10.19 0.89 1.05
C ALA A 52 -9.98 -0.47 1.77
N ALA A 53 -8.77 -0.75 2.26
CA ALA A 53 -8.49 -1.89 3.13
C ALA A 53 -8.89 -1.64 4.60
N LEU A 54 -9.23 -0.40 4.96
CA LEU A 54 -9.36 0.04 6.36
C LEU A 54 -10.82 0.25 6.80
N PHE A 55 -11.77 0.10 5.87
CA PHE A 55 -13.19 0.24 6.12
C PHE A 55 -13.98 -0.60 5.12
N ILE A 56 -15.26 -0.82 5.42
CA ILE A 56 -16.18 -1.51 4.52
C ILE A 56 -16.86 -0.48 3.63
N ASP A 57 -16.72 -0.64 2.31
CA ASP A 57 -17.42 0.17 1.30
C ASP A 57 -18.27 -0.74 0.39
N PRO A 58 -19.61 -0.60 0.43
CA PRO A 58 -20.49 -1.39 -0.44
C PRO A 58 -20.38 -1.00 -1.92
N LEU A 59 -19.81 0.15 -2.26
CA LEU A 59 -19.70 0.61 -3.65
C LEU A 59 -18.57 -0.08 -4.41
N MET A 60 -17.58 -0.61 -3.71
CA MET A 60 -16.38 -1.22 -4.30
C MET A 60 -15.95 -2.50 -3.56
N PRO A 61 -16.82 -3.50 -3.40
CA PRO A 61 -16.55 -4.66 -2.55
C PRO A 61 -15.35 -5.47 -3.05
N ILE A 62 -15.18 -5.63 -4.37
CA ILE A 62 -14.04 -6.35 -4.96
C ILE A 62 -12.73 -5.57 -4.69
N TYR A 63 -12.74 -4.25 -4.87
CA TYR A 63 -11.56 -3.43 -4.62
C TYR A 63 -11.18 -3.44 -3.13
N CYS A 64 -12.16 -3.24 -2.23
CA CYS A 64 -11.92 -3.27 -0.79
C CYS A 64 -11.41 -4.65 -0.35
N GLY A 65 -12.02 -5.73 -0.84
CA GLY A 65 -11.59 -7.10 -0.57
C GLY A 65 -10.15 -7.38 -1.04
N THR A 66 -9.82 -7.01 -2.28
CA THR A 66 -8.46 -7.19 -2.81
C THR A 66 -7.42 -6.35 -2.07
N LYS A 67 -7.76 -5.11 -1.68
CA LYS A 67 -6.84 -4.26 -0.89
C LYS A 67 -6.69 -4.72 0.55
N SER A 68 -7.74 -5.28 1.14
CA SER A 68 -7.69 -5.95 2.44
C SER A 68 -6.80 -7.20 2.39
N TYR A 69 -6.92 -8.01 1.33
CA TYR A 69 -6.01 -9.14 1.07
C TYR A 69 -4.55 -8.68 1.00
N VAL A 70 -4.25 -7.65 0.18
CA VAL A 70 -2.88 -7.13 0.08
C VAL A 70 -2.36 -6.69 1.44
N LEU A 71 -3.17 -5.99 2.23
CA LEU A 71 -2.78 -5.56 3.58
C LEU A 71 -2.43 -6.76 4.47
N GLN A 72 -3.36 -7.71 4.62
CA GLN A 72 -3.15 -8.87 5.50
C GLN A 72 -1.99 -9.75 5.02
N PHE A 73 -1.93 -10.03 3.72
CA PHE A 73 -0.85 -10.83 3.11
C PHE A 73 0.52 -10.21 3.41
N SER A 74 0.66 -8.90 3.19
CA SER A 74 1.92 -8.18 3.37
C SER A 74 2.32 -8.09 4.85
N THR A 75 1.35 -7.85 5.75
CA THR A 75 1.58 -7.88 7.20
C THR A 75 2.09 -9.25 7.65
N SER A 76 1.50 -10.34 7.17
CA SER A 76 1.94 -11.71 7.48
C SER A 76 3.34 -12.01 6.92
N LEU A 77 3.62 -11.60 5.68
CA LEU A 77 4.91 -11.83 5.04
C LEU A 77 6.04 -11.02 5.68
N GLY A 78 5.69 -9.92 6.35
CA GLY A 78 6.64 -9.08 7.09
C GLY A 78 6.98 -9.57 8.50
N GLN A 79 6.31 -10.61 9.02
CA GLN A 79 6.54 -11.14 10.36
C GLN A 79 7.92 -11.81 10.51
N PRO A 80 8.44 -11.94 11.75
CA PRO A 80 9.76 -12.54 12.02
C PRO A 80 9.98 -13.90 11.38
N GLU A 81 8.95 -14.75 11.30
CA GLU A 81 8.99 -16.09 10.70
C GLU A 81 9.46 -16.08 9.24
N TYR A 82 9.20 -14.97 8.53
CA TYR A 82 9.68 -14.73 7.17
C TYR A 82 10.89 -13.81 7.15
N TYR A 83 10.86 -12.72 7.92
CA TYR A 83 11.89 -11.70 7.89
C TYR A 83 13.25 -12.22 8.35
N ASP A 84 13.31 -12.97 9.45
CA ASP A 84 14.58 -13.44 10.04
C ASP A 84 15.28 -14.45 9.13
N ARG A 85 14.51 -15.17 8.30
CA ARG A 85 15.04 -16.15 7.34
C ARG A 85 15.48 -15.51 6.02
N THR A 86 14.79 -14.47 5.57
CA THR A 86 14.97 -13.90 4.23
C THR A 86 15.81 -12.62 4.24
N GLY A 87 15.82 -11.89 5.35
CA GLY A 87 16.36 -10.53 5.44
C GLY A 87 15.57 -9.48 4.64
N VAL A 88 14.42 -9.85 4.06
CA VAL A 88 13.62 -8.99 3.18
C VAL A 88 12.53 -8.30 3.99
N ARG A 89 12.63 -6.98 4.15
CA ARG A 89 11.58 -6.20 4.82
C ARG A 89 10.36 -6.07 3.91
N VAL A 90 9.17 -6.33 4.43
CA VAL A 90 7.92 -6.04 3.72
C VAL A 90 7.25 -4.84 4.37
N ILE A 91 6.93 -3.81 3.59
CA ILE A 91 6.24 -2.60 4.06
C ILE A 91 4.97 -2.41 3.23
N THR A 92 3.86 -2.13 3.89
CA THR A 92 2.57 -1.92 3.23
C THR A 92 2.22 -0.44 3.18
N MET A 93 1.82 0.06 2.02
CA MET A 93 1.37 1.44 1.82
C MET A 93 -0.14 1.48 1.55
N CYS A 94 -0.90 2.13 2.44
CA CYS A 94 -2.32 2.44 2.25
C CYS A 94 -2.47 3.86 1.68
N PHE A 95 -2.77 3.96 0.38
CA PHE A 95 -2.98 5.25 -0.30
C PHE A 95 -4.44 5.70 -0.27
N GLY A 96 -4.63 7.00 -0.10
CA GLY A 96 -5.88 7.70 -0.37
C GLY A 96 -6.15 7.89 -1.87
N ALA A 97 -7.29 8.50 -2.18
CA ALA A 97 -7.64 8.88 -3.54
C ALA A 97 -6.52 9.72 -4.16
N THR A 98 -5.97 9.27 -5.28
CA THR A 98 -4.85 9.90 -5.99
C THR A 98 -5.23 10.02 -7.45
N ASP A 99 -4.98 11.18 -8.05
CA ASP A 99 -5.35 11.46 -9.45
C ASP A 99 -4.49 10.63 -10.41
N THR A 100 -5.00 9.44 -10.73
CA THR A 100 -4.34 8.44 -11.58
C THR A 100 -5.37 7.79 -12.49
N THR A 101 -4.90 7.12 -13.55
CA THR A 101 -5.80 6.42 -14.47
C THR A 101 -6.63 5.31 -13.82
N LEU A 102 -6.26 4.87 -12.60
CA LEU A 102 -7.03 3.89 -11.83
C LEU A 102 -8.45 4.35 -11.51
N LEU A 103 -8.64 5.66 -11.28
CA LEU A 103 -9.95 6.23 -10.92
C LEU A 103 -10.77 6.69 -12.13
N GLN A 104 -10.37 6.28 -13.35
CA GLN A 104 -11.17 6.53 -14.54
C GLN A 104 -12.43 5.64 -14.53
N LYS A 105 -13.58 6.23 -14.87
CA LYS A 105 -14.88 5.56 -14.88
C LYS A 105 -14.89 4.25 -15.67
N THR A 106 -14.10 4.15 -16.74
CA THR A 106 -13.99 2.93 -17.57
C THR A 106 -13.28 1.77 -16.87
N LYS A 107 -12.56 2.03 -15.78
CA LYS A 107 -11.85 1.03 -14.96
C LYS A 107 -12.51 0.79 -13.60
N LEU A 108 -13.51 1.60 -13.26
CA LEU A 108 -14.30 1.50 -12.04
C LEU A 108 -15.64 0.88 -12.39
N GLY A 109 -15.87 -0.34 -11.92
CA GLY A 109 -17.12 -1.06 -12.15
C GLY A 109 -17.66 -1.65 -10.87
N ASN A 110 -18.97 -1.76 -10.79
CA ASN A 110 -19.67 -2.59 -9.82
C ASN A 110 -20.45 -3.66 -10.58
N PHE A 111 -20.60 -4.86 -10.00
CA PHE A 111 -21.41 -5.92 -10.61
C PHE A 111 -22.92 -5.63 -10.48
N ASP A 112 -23.30 -4.71 -9.59
CA ASP A 112 -24.65 -4.19 -9.44
C ASP A 112 -24.78 -2.80 -10.09
N LYS A 113 -25.61 -2.70 -11.13
CA LYS A 113 -25.86 -1.47 -11.91
C LYS A 113 -26.61 -0.38 -11.13
N VAL A 114 -27.35 -0.74 -10.08
CA VAL A 114 -28.01 0.24 -9.22
C VAL A 114 -26.95 0.96 -8.40
N ILE A 115 -26.06 0.19 -7.78
CA ILE A 115 -24.96 0.69 -6.96
C ILE A 115 -23.91 1.43 -7.80
N GLU A 116 -23.65 0.97 -9.04
CA GLU A 116 -22.68 1.58 -9.96
C GLU A 116 -22.97 3.07 -10.23
N LYS A 117 -24.25 3.48 -10.23
CA LYS A 117 -24.64 4.87 -10.48
C LYS A 117 -24.06 5.82 -9.43
N ASP A 118 -23.96 5.37 -8.19
CA ASP A 118 -23.52 6.18 -7.06
C ASP A 118 -21.98 6.18 -6.90
N LEU A 119 -21.28 5.28 -7.60
CA LEU A 119 -19.83 5.08 -7.46
C LEU A 119 -19.02 6.34 -7.80
N VAL A 120 -19.29 6.95 -8.96
CA VAL A 120 -18.51 8.09 -9.47
C VAL A 120 -18.69 9.32 -8.57
N ASP A 121 -19.92 9.58 -8.10
CA ASP A 121 -20.21 10.74 -7.27
C ASP A 121 -19.62 10.60 -5.87
N ASN A 122 -19.53 9.37 -5.34
CA ASN A 122 -18.86 9.14 -4.07
C ASN A 122 -17.33 9.26 -4.17
N ILE A 123 -16.72 8.82 -5.27
CA ILE A 123 -15.27 8.97 -5.48
C ILE A 123 -14.87 10.46 -5.47
N LYS A 124 -15.67 11.33 -6.09
CA LYS A 124 -15.44 12.78 -6.13
C LYS A 124 -15.51 13.46 -4.77
N LYS A 125 -16.13 12.84 -3.76
CA LYS A 125 -16.20 13.38 -2.39
C LYS A 125 -14.89 13.21 -1.62
N HIS A 126 -14.01 12.30 -2.06
CA HIS A 126 -12.73 12.13 -1.40
C HIS A 126 -11.80 13.30 -1.67
N ARG A 127 -10.99 13.64 -0.67
CA ARG A 127 -9.89 14.58 -0.86
C ARG A 127 -8.75 13.87 -1.59
N PHE A 128 -8.52 14.27 -2.84
CA PHE A 128 -7.44 13.75 -3.66
C PHE A 128 -6.08 14.23 -3.15
N GLN A 129 -5.06 13.41 -3.39
CA GLN A 129 -3.65 13.76 -3.23
C GLN A 129 -2.93 13.71 -4.57
N LYS A 130 -1.80 14.38 -4.65
CA LYS A 130 -0.89 14.35 -5.80
C LYS A 130 -0.09 13.05 -5.83
N VAL A 131 0.24 12.60 -7.03
CA VAL A 131 1.09 11.40 -7.20
C VAL A 131 2.46 11.64 -6.55
N GLU A 132 3.00 12.87 -6.64
CA GLU A 132 4.29 13.23 -6.05
C GLU A 132 4.26 13.12 -4.53
N SER A 133 3.17 13.56 -3.89
CA SER A 133 3.01 13.45 -2.44
C SER A 133 2.96 11.99 -2.00
N ALA A 134 2.24 11.16 -2.75
CA ALA A 134 2.20 9.72 -2.53
C ALA A 134 3.60 9.08 -2.65
N ALA A 135 4.35 9.45 -3.69
CA ALA A 135 5.70 8.93 -3.94
C ALA A 135 6.69 9.33 -2.83
N ILE A 136 6.66 10.59 -2.37
CA ILE A 136 7.45 11.05 -1.22
C ILE A 136 7.12 10.22 0.02
N GLY A 137 5.83 9.93 0.24
CA GLY A 137 5.38 9.09 1.35
C GLY A 137 5.99 7.69 1.32
N VAL A 138 6.12 7.08 0.13
CA VAL A 138 6.78 5.76 -0.02
C VAL A 138 8.26 5.82 0.35
N VAL A 139 8.98 6.85 -0.11
CA VAL A 139 10.40 7.01 0.21
C VAL A 139 10.61 7.15 1.72
N GLU A 140 9.76 7.93 2.39
CA GLU A 140 9.84 8.10 3.84
C GLU A 140 9.49 6.81 4.60
N ALA A 141 8.49 6.07 4.15
CA ALA A 141 8.17 4.74 4.70
C ALA A 141 9.33 3.75 4.50
N LEU A 142 9.97 3.73 3.32
CA LEU A 142 11.13 2.88 3.06
C LEU A 142 12.30 3.16 3.99
N LYS A 143 12.55 4.44 4.27
CA LYS A 143 13.62 4.90 5.17
C LYS A 143 13.33 4.62 6.64
N ARG A 144 12.08 4.47 7.07
CA ARG A 144 11.73 4.42 8.50
C ARG A 144 11.03 3.14 8.94
N GLY A 145 10.33 2.48 8.02
CA GLY A 145 9.46 1.35 8.29
C GLY A 145 10.21 0.07 8.61
N ALA A 146 9.80 -0.57 9.71
CA ALA A 146 10.19 -1.94 10.02
C ALA A 146 9.51 -2.93 9.06
N SER A 147 10.01 -4.17 9.00
CA SER A 147 9.30 -5.24 8.31
C SER A 147 7.93 -5.47 8.97
N GLY A 148 6.89 -5.72 8.17
CA GLY A 148 5.51 -5.87 8.62
C GLY A 148 4.77 -4.54 8.88
N SER A 149 5.47 -3.39 8.79
CA SER A 149 4.84 -2.09 9.07
C SER A 149 3.83 -1.67 8.00
N THR A 150 2.80 -0.93 8.42
CA THR A 150 1.77 -0.35 7.55
C THR A 150 1.78 1.17 7.65
N TRP A 151 1.80 1.83 6.50
CA TRP A 151 1.93 3.28 6.38
C TRP A 151 0.77 3.89 5.61
N LEU A 152 0.31 5.06 6.03
CA LEU A 152 -0.83 5.77 5.46
C LEU A 152 -0.37 7.05 4.76
N SER A 153 -0.68 7.15 3.46
CA SER A 153 -0.50 8.35 2.64
C SER A 153 -1.87 8.81 2.15
N ILE A 154 -2.34 9.96 2.64
CA ILE A 154 -3.68 10.47 2.33
C ILE A 154 -3.71 12.01 2.31
N ALA A 155 -4.40 12.59 1.32
CA ALA A 155 -4.77 14.01 1.27
C ALA A 155 -3.58 14.99 1.33
N ASP A 156 -2.47 14.65 0.67
CA ASP A 156 -1.20 15.41 0.67
C ASP A 156 -0.58 15.65 2.05
N LYS A 157 -1.02 14.91 3.08
CA LYS A 157 -0.46 14.98 4.43
C LYS A 157 0.84 14.18 4.53
N PRO A 158 1.72 14.51 5.49
CA PRO A 158 2.88 13.67 5.80
C PRO A 158 2.46 12.22 6.03
N VAL A 159 3.25 11.28 5.50
CA VAL A 159 3.00 9.84 5.68
C VAL A 159 3.06 9.48 7.16
N ARG A 160 2.19 8.57 7.59
CA ARG A 160 2.10 8.13 8.99
C ARG A 160 2.27 6.63 9.10
N ASP A 161 3.06 6.19 10.07
CA ASP A 161 3.03 4.78 10.50
C ASP A 161 1.72 4.55 11.25
N VAL A 162 0.94 3.57 10.80
CA VAL A 162 -0.35 3.19 11.40
C VAL A 162 -0.35 1.73 11.86
N THR A 163 0.82 1.11 11.95
CA THR A 163 0.98 -0.32 12.27
C THR A 163 0.23 -0.72 13.52
N ASP A 164 0.35 0.05 14.61
CA ASP A 164 -0.32 -0.27 15.89
C ASP A 164 -1.84 -0.30 15.77
N VAL A 165 -2.42 0.58 14.94
CA VAL A 165 -3.87 0.62 14.72
C VAL A 165 -4.33 -0.64 13.98
N ILE A 166 -3.57 -1.06 12.96
CA ILE A 166 -3.87 -2.27 12.18
C ILE A 166 -3.74 -3.52 13.05
N MET A 167 -2.64 -3.64 13.79
CA MET A 167 -2.40 -4.78 14.67
C MET A 167 -3.43 -4.86 15.79
N LYS A 168 -3.87 -3.72 16.34
CA LYS A 168 -4.99 -3.70 17.29
C LYS A 168 -6.28 -4.25 16.68
N GLY A 169 -6.58 -3.90 15.43
CA GLY A 169 -7.73 -4.44 14.70
C GLY A 169 -7.68 -5.96 14.57
N TYR A 170 -6.55 -6.51 14.11
CA TYR A 170 -6.37 -7.97 14.05
C TYR A 170 -6.40 -8.62 15.43
N GLY A 171 -5.84 -7.97 16.44
CA GLY A 171 -5.87 -8.44 17.82
C GLY A 171 -7.30 -8.62 18.35
N VAL A 172 -8.23 -7.72 17.99
CA VAL A 172 -9.65 -7.89 18.33
C VAL A 172 -10.21 -9.15 17.66
N PHE A 173 -9.99 -9.34 16.36
CA PHE A 173 -10.51 -10.51 15.65
C PHE A 173 -9.89 -11.83 16.12
N SER A 174 -8.60 -11.83 16.47
CA SER A 174 -7.92 -13.05 16.88
C SER A 174 -8.35 -13.54 18.26
N THR A 175 -8.97 -12.71 19.09
CA THR A 175 -9.54 -13.18 20.37
C THR A 175 -10.53 -14.31 20.16
N LEU A 176 -11.36 -14.22 19.11
CA LEU A 176 -12.36 -15.22 18.74
C LEU A 176 -11.78 -16.55 18.25
N VAL A 177 -10.49 -16.58 17.86
CA VAL A 177 -9.83 -17.75 17.29
C VAL A 177 -9.24 -18.66 18.37
N PHE A 178 -8.85 -18.08 19.50
CA PHE A 178 -8.14 -18.76 20.58
C PHE A 178 -8.96 -18.81 21.88
N GLU A 179 -10.29 -18.73 21.77
CA GLU A 179 -11.23 -18.99 22.86
C GLU A 179 -11.25 -20.47 23.28
#